data_AF-A0A7C2S6L0-F1
#
_entry.id   AF-A0A7C2S6L0-F1
#
_cell.length_a   1.000
_cell.length_b   1.000
_cell.length_c   1.000
_cell.angle_alpha   90.00
_cell.angle_beta   90.00
_cell.angle_gamma   90.00
#
_symmetry.space_group_name_H-M   'P 1'
#
loop_
_entity.id
_entity.type
_entity.pdbx_description
1 polymer ?
#
loop_
_entity_poly.entity_id
_entity_poly.type
_entity_poly.pdbx_seq_one_letter_code
_entity_poly.pdbx_strand_id
1 'polypeptide(L)' 'MPNFAIIVFPGSNCDHDCYHVLKHVFGQECEFV' A
#
# COMPACT_ATOMS: atom_id res chain seq x y z
N MET A 1 -13.15 5.57 3.74
CA MET A 1 -12.04 4.87 4.42
C MET A 1 -11.47 3.89 3.41
N PRO A 2 -10.17 3.89 3.16
CA PRO A 2 -9.56 2.87 2.31
C PRO A 2 -9.78 1.49 2.91
N ASN A 3 -9.96 0.49 2.05
CA ASN A 3 -10.20 -0.89 2.50
C ASN A 3 -8.89 -1.59 2.92
N PHE A 4 -7.74 -1.02 2.54
CA PHE A 4 -6.41 -1.59 2.75
C PHE A 4 -5.45 -0.53 3.33
N ALA A 5 -4.64 -0.96 4.30
CA ALA A 5 -3.57 -0.15 4.87
C ALA A 5 -2.21 -0.84 4.64
N ILE A 6 -1.21 -0.05 4.28
CA ILE A 6 0.17 -0.49 4.07
C ILE A 6 0.98 0.01 5.26
N ILE A 7 1.31 -0.90 6.18
CA ILE A 7 2.02 -0.57 7.41
C ILE A 7 3.50 -0.40 7.09
N VAL A 8 4.04 0.78 7.41
CA VAL A 8 5.45 1.10 7.12
C VAL A 8 6.29 1.00 8.39
N PHE A 9 7.27 0.09 8.38
CA PHE A 9 8.29 -0.01 9.43
C PHE A 9 9.62 0.61 8.98
N PRO A 10 10.48 1.08 9.90
CA PRO A 10 11.80 1.59 9.55
C PRO A 10 12.61 0.56 8.76
N GLY A 11 13.03 0.92 7.54
CA GLY A 11 13.79 0.05 6.64
C GLY A 11 12.95 -0.93 5.82
N SER A 12 11.62 -0.86 5.88
CA SER A 12 10.76 -1.54 4.91
C SER A 12 11.04 -1.03 3.49
N ASN A 13 10.99 -1.93 2.51
CA ASN A 13 11.40 -1.67 1.13
C ASN A 13 10.30 -1.93 0.10
N CYS A 14 9.29 -2.74 0.44
CA CYS A 14 8.24 -3.17 -0.49
C CYS A 14 6.87 -2.50 -0.24
N ASP A 15 6.78 -1.57 0.71
CA ASP A 15 5.57 -0.78 0.96
C ASP A 15 5.09 -0.01 -0.30
N HIS A 16 6.02 0.60 -1.05
CA HIS A 16 5.71 1.21 -2.34
C HIS A 16 5.24 0.22 -3.41
N ASP A 17 5.80 -1.00 -3.43
CA ASP A 17 5.37 -2.06 -4.35
C ASP A 17 3.94 -2.50 -4.02
N CYS A 18 3.63 -2.65 -2.73
CA CYS A 18 2.27 -2.92 -2.25
C CYS A 18 1.29 -1.84 -2.68
N TYR A 19 1.67 -0.56 -2.59
CA TYR A 19 0.84 0.55 -3.05
C TYR A 19 0.58 0.45 -4.55
N HIS A 20 1.62 0.18 -5.34
CA HIS A 20 1.47 0.06 -6.79
C HIS A 20 0.51 -1.06 -7.17
N VAL A 21 0.67 -2.24 -6.58
CA VAL A 21 -0.20 -3.39 -6.85
C VAL A 21 -1.65 -3.09 -6.46
N LEU A 22 -1.88 -2.59 -5.23
CA LEU A 22 -3.22 -2.30 -4.76
C LEU A 22 -3.90 -1.22 -5.61
N LYS A 23 -3.22 -0.10 -5.85
CA LYS A 23 -3.81 1.06 -6.53
C LYS A 23 -3.92 0.88 -8.05
N HIS A 24 -2.88 0.36 -8.70
CA HIS A 24 -2.77 0.37 -10.16
C HIS A 24 -3.07 -0.97 -10.80
N VAL A 25 -2.76 -2.09 -10.14
CA VAL A 25 -3.04 -3.42 -10.68
C VAL A 25 -4.45 -3.88 -10.29
N PHE A 26 -4.84 -3.67 -9.03
CA PHE A 26 -6.13 -4.13 -8.50
C PHE A 26 -7.20 -3.04 -8.38
N GLY A 27 -6.86 -1.78 -8.63
CA GLY A 27 -7.81 -0.67 -8.58
C GLY A 27 -8.45 -0.46 -7.19
N GLN A 28 -7.76 -0.83 -6.13
CA GLN A 28 -8.22 -0.70 -4.75
C GLN A 28 -7.72 0.60 -4.13
N GLU A 29 -8.54 1.20 -3.27
CA GLU A 29 -8.12 2.32 -2.43
C GLU A 29 -7.29 1.81 -1.24
N CYS A 30 -6.08 2.35 -1.09
CA CYS A 30 -5.15 2.01 -0.03
C CYS A 30 -4.40 3.24 0.48
N GLU A 31 -3.96 3.21 1.74
CA GLU A 31 -3.15 4.28 2.36
C GLU A 31 -1.94 3.71 3.13
N PHE A 32 -0.90 4.52 3.27
CA PHE A 32 0.24 4.23 4.14
C PHE A 32 -0.11 4.59 5.58
N VAL A 33 0.27 3.73 6.53
CA VAL A 33 0.03 3.89 7.97
C VAL A 33 1.30 3.58 8.76
#